data_AF-A0A1B8V2J3-F1
#
_entry.id   AF-A0A1B8V2J3-F1
#
_cell.length_a   1.000
_cell.length_b   1.000
_cell.length_c   1.000
_cell.angle_alpha   90.00
_cell.angle_beta   90.00
_cell.angle_gamma   90.00
#
_symmetry.space_group_name_H-M   'P 1'
#
loop_
_entity.id
_entity.type
_entity.pdbx_description
1 polymer ?
#
loop_
_entity_poly.entity_id
_entity_poly.type
_entity_poly.pdbx_seq_one_letter_code
_entity_poly.pdbx_strand_id
1 'polypeptide(L)'
;MLFARLVLLVQALVWGGLGLLYWIRPYEMANLSGMLLMEPSSVSDARVFYGGHQFALALFLVFALRRRLLVRPALILVILVQLTLTLSRLLIAWTEGGMEWDAQLAGVVYRSVISALAIFALYWLERQSRNRQVVVREEQEPEERKADFEGL
;
A
#
# COMPACT_ATOMS: atom_id res chain seq x y z
N MET A 1 -1.39 -13.23 -9.18
CA MET A 1 -0.54 -12.94 -8.00
C MET A 1 0.69 -12.07 -8.28
N LEU A 2 1.39 -12.22 -9.42
CA LEU A 2 2.64 -11.50 -9.67
C LEU A 2 2.47 -9.97 -9.68
N PHE A 3 1.38 -9.48 -10.29
CA PHE A 3 1.01 -8.06 -10.29
C PHE A 3 0.87 -7.48 -8.88
N ALA A 4 0.12 -8.13 -7.98
CA ALA A 4 -0.01 -7.72 -6.58
C ALA A 4 1.35 -7.61 -5.87
N ARG A 5 2.25 -8.57 -6.12
CA ARG A 5 3.61 -8.53 -5.55
C ARG A 5 4.44 -7.40 -6.13
N LEU A 6 4.31 -7.08 -7.42
CA LEU A 6 5.01 -5.95 -8.03
C LEU A 6 4.56 -4.63 -7.41
N VAL A 7 3.25 -4.42 -7.25
CA VAL A 7 2.71 -3.21 -6.61
C VAL A 7 3.25 -3.05 -5.19
N LEU A 8 3.23 -4.13 -4.39
CA LEU A 8 3.78 -4.12 -3.03
C LEU A 8 5.29 -3.88 -3.00
N LEU A 9 6.04 -4.44 -3.95
CA LEU A 9 7.49 -4.25 -4.05
C LEU A 9 7.84 -2.80 -4.37
N VAL A 10 7.17 -2.20 -5.36
CA VAL A 10 7.37 -0.78 -5.71
C VAL A 10 7.04 0.09 -4.50
N GLN A 11 5.92 -0.14 -3.83
CA GLN A 11 5.55 0.63 -2.64
C GLN A 11 6.52 0.42 -1.47
N ALA A 12 7.07 -0.79 -1.29
CA ALA A 12 8.09 -1.05 -0.29
C ALA A 12 9.39 -0.29 -0.57
N LEU A 13 9.81 -0.22 -1.83
CA LEU A 13 11.00 0.55 -2.22
C LEU A 13 10.79 2.04 -2.01
N VAL A 14 9.60 2.57 -2.34
CA VAL A 14 9.29 3.99 -2.12
C VAL A 14 9.28 4.32 -0.62
N TRP A 15 8.53 3.58 0.21
CA TRP A 15 8.50 3.84 1.65
C TRP A 15 9.84 3.57 2.34
N GLY A 16 10.59 2.55 1.90
CA GLY A 16 11.90 2.25 2.45
C GLY A 16 12.93 3.32 2.09
N GLY A 17 12.92 3.76 0.83
CA GLY A 17 13.78 4.84 0.33
C GLY A 17 13.48 6.16 1.00
N LEU A 18 12.22 6.60 1.01
CA LEU A 18 11.81 7.84 1.68
C LEU A 18 12.06 7.78 3.19
N GLY A 19 11.76 6.65 3.83
CA GLY A 19 12.01 6.45 5.26
C GLY A 19 13.49 6.59 5.59
N LEU A 20 14.38 6.02 4.77
CA LEU A 20 15.83 6.12 4.94
C LEU A 20 16.33 7.55 4.64
N LEU A 21 15.79 8.22 3.61
CA LEU A 21 16.12 9.61 3.29
C LEU A 21 15.77 10.55 4.45
N TYR A 22 14.60 10.41 5.07
CA TYR A 22 14.25 11.17 6.26
C TYR A 22 15.18 10.91 7.44
N TRP A 23 15.78 9.72 7.52
CA TRP A 23 16.72 9.40 8.59
C TRP A 23 18.06 10.10 8.40
N ILE A 24 18.61 10.05 7.17
CA ILE A 24 19.93 10.56 6.81
C ILE A 24 19.89 12.08 6.60
N ARG A 25 18.84 12.58 5.92
CA ARG A 25 18.69 13.95 5.40
C ARG A 25 17.35 14.58 5.83
N PRO A 26 17.05 14.67 7.15
CA PRO A 26 15.74 15.14 7.64
C PRO A 26 15.43 16.59 7.26
N TYR A 27 16.44 17.47 7.26
CA TYR A 27 16.25 18.89 6.96
C TYR A 27 15.88 19.12 5.50
N GLU A 28 16.61 18.49 4.55
CA GLU A 28 16.28 18.63 3.13
C GLU A 28 14.89 18.07 2.84
N MET A 29 14.55 16.90 3.42
CA MET A 29 13.24 16.29 3.21
C MET A 29 12.09 17.10 3.82
N ALA A 30 12.28 17.68 5.01
CA ALA A 30 11.30 18.59 5.60
C ALA A 30 11.10 19.84 4.75
N ASN A 31 12.19 20.43 4.26
CA ASN A 31 12.13 21.65 3.46
C ASN A 31 11.43 21.44 2.11
N LEU A 32 11.52 20.24 1.50
CA LEU A 32 10.73 19.88 0.30
C LEU A 32 9.22 19.91 0.53
N SER A 33 8.78 19.84 1.79
CA SER A 33 7.36 19.96 2.16
C SER A 33 7.00 21.33 2.72
N GLY A 34 7.91 22.31 2.62
CA GLY A 34 7.77 23.64 3.21
C GLY A 34 7.88 23.66 4.74
N MET A 35 8.28 22.54 5.36
CA MET A 35 8.42 22.43 6.81
C MET A 35 9.81 22.86 7.26
N LEU A 36 9.87 23.74 8.26
CA LEU A 36 11.12 24.21 8.84
C LEU A 36 11.32 23.61 10.24
N LEU A 37 12.37 22.79 10.37
CA LEU A 37 12.72 22.11 11.62
C LEU A 37 13.62 23.03 12.47
N MET A 38 13.02 23.78 13.37
CA MET A 38 13.72 24.77 14.20
C MET A 38 14.51 24.13 15.34
N GLU A 39 13.92 23.14 16.02
CA GLU A 39 14.45 22.59 17.26
C GLU A 39 15.06 21.19 17.02
N PRO A 40 16.12 20.79 17.75
CA PRO A 40 16.66 19.44 17.67
C PRO A 40 15.61 18.34 17.95
N SER A 41 14.63 18.62 18.81
CA SER A 41 13.51 17.72 19.08
C SER A 41 12.63 17.51 17.83
N SER A 42 12.32 18.57 17.09
CA SER A 42 11.55 18.50 15.84
C SER A 42 12.25 17.62 14.78
N VAL A 43 13.58 17.62 14.75
CA VAL A 43 14.37 16.78 13.85
C VAL A 43 14.30 15.31 14.27
N SER A 44 14.39 15.04 15.57
CA SER A 44 14.21 13.70 16.11
C SER A 44 12.81 13.16 15.79
N ASP A 45 11.78 13.97 16.01
CA ASP A 45 10.39 13.60 15.70
C ASP A 45 10.21 13.35 14.21
N ALA A 46 10.78 14.19 13.34
CA ALA A 46 10.72 13.99 11.90
C ALA A 46 11.35 12.65 11.49
N ARG A 47 12.49 12.28 12.08
CA ARG A 47 13.13 10.98 11.82
C ARG A 47 12.27 9.81 12.29
N VAL A 48 11.57 9.93 13.41
CA VAL A 48 10.73 8.85 13.94
C VAL A 48 9.45 8.71 13.10
N PHE A 49 8.72 9.81 12.87
CA PHE A 49 7.40 9.78 12.24
C PHE A 49 7.45 9.71 10.71
N TYR A 50 8.36 10.44 10.06
CA TYR A 50 8.48 10.39 8.59
C TYR A 50 9.50 9.35 8.15
N GLY A 51 10.56 9.12 8.94
CA GLY A 51 11.57 8.10 8.65
C GLY A 51 11.16 6.71 9.12
N GLY A 52 11.26 6.49 10.43
CA GLY A 52 11.09 5.20 11.08
C GLY A 52 9.73 4.55 10.82
N HIS A 53 8.65 5.32 10.87
CA HIS A 53 7.30 4.80 10.58
C HIS A 53 7.15 4.32 9.13
N GLN A 54 7.60 5.12 8.14
CA GLN A 54 7.56 4.72 6.73
C GLN A 54 8.45 3.50 6.49
N PHE A 55 9.62 3.47 7.12
CA PHE A 55 10.54 2.34 7.04
C PHE A 55 9.95 1.07 7.64
N ALA A 56 9.26 1.15 8.78
CA ALA A 56 8.58 0.02 9.40
C ALA A 56 7.48 -0.57 8.49
N LEU A 57 6.70 0.29 7.84
CA LEU A 57 5.71 -0.15 6.84
C LEU A 57 6.40 -0.84 5.66
N ALA A 58 7.51 -0.30 5.16
CA ALA A 58 8.28 -0.93 4.08
C ALA A 58 8.78 -2.33 4.46
N LEU A 59 9.32 -2.49 5.67
CA LEU A 59 9.73 -3.80 6.19
C LEU A 59 8.57 -4.80 6.24
N PHE A 60 7.39 -4.36 6.69
CA PHE A 60 6.19 -5.19 6.66
C PHE A 60 5.80 -5.61 5.24
N LEU A 61 5.88 -4.70 4.25
CA LEU A 61 5.61 -5.05 2.86
C LEU A 61 6.62 -6.06 2.31
N VAL A 62 7.92 -5.88 2.58
CA VAL A 62 8.96 -6.85 2.20
C VAL A 62 8.72 -8.21 2.83
N PHE A 63 8.31 -8.23 4.10
CA PHE A 63 7.93 -9.45 4.79
C PHE A 63 6.70 -10.12 4.15
N ALA A 64 5.68 -9.33 3.81
CA ALA A 64 4.47 -9.82 3.15
C ALA A 64 4.74 -10.40 1.75
N LEU A 65 5.74 -9.89 1.02
CA LEU A 65 6.13 -10.45 -0.29
C LEU A 65 6.58 -11.91 -0.18
N ARG A 66 7.21 -12.30 0.93
CA ARG A 66 7.67 -13.68 1.18
C ARG A 66 6.53 -14.62 1.56
N ARG A 67 5.42 -14.10 2.13
CA ARG A 67 4.31 -14.90 2.67
C ARG A 67 3.03 -14.66 1.86
N ARG A 68 2.60 -15.64 1.05
CA ARG A 68 1.39 -15.53 0.20
C ARG A 68 0.14 -15.10 0.97
N LEU A 69 -0.03 -15.58 2.21
CA LEU A 69 -1.14 -15.24 3.09
C LEU A 69 -1.18 -13.75 3.47
N LEU A 70 -0.03 -13.07 3.48
CA LEU A 70 0.08 -11.67 3.88
C LEU A 70 -0.04 -10.68 2.72
N VAL A 71 -0.06 -11.15 1.47
CA VAL A 71 -0.18 -10.27 0.30
C VAL A 71 -1.51 -9.50 0.31
N ARG A 72 -2.61 -10.18 0.65
CA ARG A 72 -3.94 -9.55 0.74
C ARG A 72 -4.00 -8.48 1.84
N PRO A 73 -3.67 -8.77 3.12
CA PRO A 73 -3.68 -7.74 4.16
C PRO A 73 -2.68 -6.61 3.90
N ALA A 74 -1.53 -6.89 3.26
CA ALA A 74 -0.59 -5.85 2.84
C ALA A 74 -1.17 -4.90 1.80
N LEU A 75 -1.91 -5.40 0.80
CA LEU A 75 -2.62 -4.54 -0.16
C LEU A 75 -3.67 -3.68 0.54
N ILE A 76 -4.46 -4.26 1.45
CA ILE A 76 -5.48 -3.53 2.21
C ILE A 76 -4.83 -2.40 3.02
N LEU A 77 -3.71 -2.68 3.69
CA LEU A 77 -2.94 -1.68 4.44
C LEU A 77 -2.47 -0.54 3.53
N VAL A 78 -1.88 -0.85 2.36
CA VAL A 78 -1.44 0.17 1.40
C VAL A 78 -2.61 1.03 0.94
N ILE A 79 -3.75 0.42 0.60
CA ILE A 79 -4.96 1.14 0.18
C ILE A 79 -5.42 2.07 1.29
N LEU A 80 -5.54 1.56 2.53
CA LEU A 80 -6.02 2.34 3.67
C LEU A 80 -5.12 3.55 3.93
N VAL A 81 -3.82 3.32 4.09
CA VAL A 81 -2.86 4.38 4.37
C VAL A 81 -2.86 5.44 3.26
N GLN A 82 -2.78 5.02 2.00
CA GLN A 82 -2.64 5.95 0.89
C GLN A 82 -3.93 6.72 0.62
N LEU A 83 -5.10 6.08 0.71
CA LEU A 83 -6.38 6.79 0.59
C LEU A 83 -6.60 7.76 1.74
N THR A 84 -6.37 7.36 2.99
CA THR A 84 -6.52 8.26 4.13
C THR A 84 -5.63 9.48 3.98
N LEU A 85 -4.34 9.30 3.65
CA LEU A 85 -3.42 10.41 3.44
C LEU A 85 -3.78 11.30 2.26
N THR A 86 -4.35 10.73 1.19
CA THR A 86 -4.85 11.49 0.03
C THR A 86 -6.07 12.31 0.41
N LEU A 87 -7.06 11.69 1.06
CA LEU A 87 -8.28 12.34 1.52
C LEU A 87 -8.00 13.46 2.52
N SER A 88 -7.12 13.21 3.50
CA SER A 88 -6.69 14.26 4.44
C SER A 88 -6.07 15.45 3.71
N ARG A 89 -5.24 15.22 2.67
CA ARG A 89 -4.64 16.31 1.90
C ARG A 89 -5.66 17.06 1.04
N LEU A 90 -6.61 16.36 0.44
CA LEU A 90 -7.71 16.98 -0.31
C LEU A 90 -8.62 17.81 0.60
N LEU A 91 -8.88 17.33 1.82
CA LEU A 91 -9.65 18.06 2.83
C LEU A 91 -8.94 19.36 3.24
N ILE A 92 -7.63 19.30 3.49
CA ILE A 92 -6.81 20.48 3.78
C ILE A 92 -6.85 21.48 2.61
N ALA A 93 -6.63 21.00 1.38
CA ALA A 93 -6.68 21.87 0.20
C ALA A 93 -8.06 22.50 -0.01
N TRP A 94 -9.14 21.77 0.32
CA TRP A 94 -10.49 22.32 0.29
C TRP A 94 -10.68 23.43 1.33
N THR A 95 -10.14 23.28 2.54
CA THR A 95 -10.21 24.31 3.58
C THR A 95 -9.30 25.51 3.33
N GLU A 96 -8.16 25.31 2.66
CA GLU A 96 -7.17 26.36 2.36
C GLU A 96 -7.42 27.06 1.02
N GLY A 97 -8.46 26.66 0.28
CA GLY A 97 -8.89 27.32 -0.96
C GLY A 97 -8.12 26.90 -2.22
N GLY A 98 -7.35 25.82 -2.17
CA GLY A 98 -6.64 25.29 -3.32
C GLY A 98 -5.42 24.45 -2.95
N MET A 99 -4.71 23.98 -3.98
CA MET A 99 -3.42 23.30 -3.84
C MET A 99 -2.44 23.91 -4.82
N GLU A 100 -1.27 24.33 -4.33
CA GLU A 100 -0.21 24.82 -5.18
C GLU A 100 0.43 23.68 -6.01
N TRP A 101 0.96 24.04 -7.18
CA TRP A 101 1.57 23.11 -8.13
C TRP A 101 3.01 22.74 -7.71
N ASP A 102 3.13 22.09 -6.55
CA ASP A 102 4.40 21.75 -5.90
C ASP A 102 4.46 20.24 -5.52
N ALA A 103 5.48 19.84 -4.76
CA ALA A 103 5.69 18.51 -4.19
C ALA A 103 4.44 17.93 -3.50
N GLN A 104 3.55 18.79 -3.01
CA GLN A 104 2.27 18.38 -2.42
C GLN A 104 1.33 17.75 -3.46
N LEU A 105 1.19 18.37 -4.64
CA LEU A 105 0.37 17.84 -5.73
C LEU A 105 0.98 16.56 -6.29
N ALA A 106 2.30 16.54 -6.50
CA ALA A 106 3.01 15.34 -6.91
C ALA A 106 2.77 14.17 -5.93
N GLY A 107 2.78 14.46 -4.62
CA GLY A 107 2.44 13.50 -3.57
C GLY A 107 1.00 12.97 -3.68
N VAL A 108 0.01 13.83 -3.93
CA VAL A 108 -1.40 13.42 -4.09
C VAL A 108 -1.60 12.55 -5.33
N VAL A 109 -0.97 12.92 -6.45
CA VAL A 109 -1.03 12.13 -7.69
C VAL A 109 -0.40 10.75 -7.46
N TYR A 110 0.80 10.71 -6.88
CA TYR A 110 1.47 9.46 -6.52
C TYR A 110 0.59 8.56 -5.65
N ARG A 111 0.03 9.10 -4.56
CA ARG A 111 -0.80 8.34 -3.62
C ARG A 111 -2.09 7.84 -4.27
N SER A 112 -2.71 8.65 -5.13
CA SER A 112 -3.90 8.28 -5.90
C SER A 112 -3.60 7.14 -6.87
N VAL A 113 -2.49 7.23 -7.62
CA VAL A 113 -2.07 6.21 -8.58
C VAL A 113 -1.77 4.89 -7.86
N ILE A 114 -0.98 4.91 -6.79
CA ILE A 114 -0.66 3.66 -6.07
C ILE A 114 -1.91 3.06 -5.40
N SER A 115 -2.82 3.88 -4.87
CA SER A 115 -4.09 3.39 -4.31
C SER A 115 -4.93 2.69 -5.37
N ALA A 116 -5.05 3.29 -6.57
CA ALA A 116 -5.76 2.69 -7.69
C ALA A 116 -5.11 1.37 -8.13
N LEU A 117 -3.78 1.33 -8.24
CA LEU A 117 -3.05 0.11 -8.57
C LEU A 117 -3.22 -0.99 -7.51
N ALA A 118 -3.23 -0.63 -6.23
CA ALA A 118 -3.41 -1.57 -5.12
C ALA A 118 -4.84 -2.11 -5.07
N ILE A 119 -5.86 -1.27 -5.28
CA ILE A 119 -7.26 -1.68 -5.41
C ILE A 119 -7.42 -2.64 -6.60
N PHE A 120 -6.86 -2.28 -7.76
CA PHE A 120 -6.91 -3.12 -8.95
C PHE A 120 -6.19 -4.46 -8.72
N ALA A 121 -5.04 -4.45 -8.04
CA ALA A 121 -4.31 -5.66 -7.67
C ALA A 121 -5.12 -6.56 -6.73
N LEU A 122 -5.81 -5.97 -5.75
CA LEU A 122 -6.66 -6.69 -4.81
C LEU A 122 -7.86 -7.31 -5.53
N TYR A 123 -8.56 -6.52 -6.34
CA TYR A 123 -9.69 -6.98 -7.16
C TYR A 123 -9.29 -8.15 -8.07
N TRP A 124 -8.14 -8.03 -8.75
CA TRP A 124 -7.64 -9.10 -9.62
C TRP A 124 -7.28 -10.37 -8.83
N LEU A 125 -6.68 -10.21 -7.65
CA LEU A 125 -6.32 -11.32 -6.78
C LEU A 125 -7.57 -12.08 -6.28
N GLU A 126 -8.61 -11.35 -5.90
CA GLU A 126 -9.88 -11.94 -5.45
C GLU A 126 -10.61 -12.64 -6.59
N ARG A 127 -10.62 -12.05 -7.80
CA ARG A 127 -11.18 -12.68 -8.99
C ARG A 127 -10.50 -14.00 -9.33
N GLN A 128 -9.16 -14.04 -9.30
CA GLN A 128 -8.39 -15.27 -9.53
C GLN A 128 -8.70 -16.35 -8.47
N SER A 129 -8.85 -15.94 -7.21
CA SER A 129 -9.12 -16.86 -6.10
C SER A 129 -10.53 -17.45 -6.22
N ARG A 130 -11.52 -16.62 -6.57
CA ARG A 130 -12.91 -17.05 -6.78
C ARG A 130 -13.03 -18.02 -7.95
N ASN A 131 -12.43 -17.71 -9.10
CA ASN A 131 -12.44 -18.61 -10.26
C ASN A 131 -11.80 -19.97 -9.94
N ARG A 132 -10.72 -19.99 -9.16
CA ARG A 132 -10.09 -21.25 -8.75
C ARG A 132 -10.99 -22.09 -7.84
N GLN A 133 -11.73 -21.46 -6.93
CA GLN A 133 -12.69 -22.16 -6.08
C GLN A 133 -13.87 -22.73 -6.87
N VAL A 134 -14.36 -22.01 -7.89
CA VAL A 134 -15.44 -22.49 -8.77
C VAL A 134 -15.00 -23.74 -9.55
N VAL A 135 -13.81 -23.71 -10.17
CA VAL A 135 -13.29 -24.87 -10.92
C VAL A 135 -13.12 -26.10 -10.03
N VAL A 136 -12.55 -25.95 -8.83
CA VAL A 136 -12.39 -27.09 -7.89
C VAL A 136 -13.74 -27.67 -7.47
N ARG A 137 -14.76 -26.83 -7.26
CA ARG A 137 -16.11 -27.28 -6.92
C ARG A 137 -16.78 -28.02 -8.08
N GLU A 138 -16.64 -27.51 -9.31
CA GLU A 138 -17.17 -28.15 -10.53
C GLU A 138 -16.46 -29.47 -10.85
N GLU A 139 -15.19 -29.65 -10.47
CA GLU A 139 -14.48 -30.94 -10.60
C GLU A 139 -14.93 -31.96 -9.54
N GLN A 140 -15.30 -31.53 -8.34
CA GLN A 140 -15.73 -32.41 -7.25
C GLN A 140 -17.21 -32.86 -7.37
N GLU A 141 -18.10 -31.99 -7.85
CA GLU A 141 -19.53 -32.28 -8.03
C GLU A 141 -19.84 -33.54 -8.88
N PRO A 142 -19.17 -33.79 -10.03
CA PRO A 142 -19.41 -35.00 -10.83
C PRO A 142 -18.78 -36.26 -10.24
N GLU A 143 -17.76 -36.17 -9.39
CA GLU A 143 -17.22 -37.33 -8.66
C GLU A 143 -18.13 -37.74 -7.51
N GLU A 144 -18.58 -36.79 -6.68
CA GLU A 144 -19.55 -37.07 -5.61
C GLU A 144 -20.85 -37.64 -6.18
N ARG A 145 -21.34 -37.09 -7.30
CA ARG A 145 -22.51 -37.61 -7.99
C ARG A 145 -22.30 -38.99 -8.64
N LYS A 146 -21.07 -39.46 -8.87
CA LYS A 146 -20.83 -40.83 -9.33
C LYS A 146 -20.73 -41.81 -8.16
N ALA A 147 -20.07 -41.39 -7.07
CA ALA A 147 -19.96 -42.18 -5.85
C ALA A 147 -21.34 -42.48 -5.22
N ASP A 148 -22.28 -41.53 -5.28
CA ASP A 148 -23.66 -41.72 -4.79
C ASP A 148 -24.45 -42.78 -5.59
N PHE A 149 -24.08 -43.04 -6.86
CA PHE A 149 -24.79 -44.00 -7.72
C PHE A 149 -24.13 -45.39 -7.74
N GLU A 150 -22.84 -45.51 -7.37
CA GLU A 150 -22.14 -46.81 -7.25
C GLU A 150 -22.37 -47.49 -5.88
N GLY A 151 -23.01 -46.80 -4.93
CA GLY A 151 -23.37 -47.31 -3.60
C GLY A 151 -24.77 -47.90 -3.46
N LEU A 152 -25.53 -48.03 -4.55
CA LEU A 152 -26.88 -48.65 -4.62
C LEU A 152 -26.84 -49.94 -5.44
#